data_AF-A0A832T2M7-F1
#
_entry.id   AF-A0A832T2M7-F1
#
_cell.length_a   1.000
_cell.length_b   1.000
_cell.length_c   1.000
_cell.angle_alpha   90.00
_cell.angle_beta   90.00
_cell.angle_gamma   90.00
#
_symmetry.space_group_name_H-M   'P 1'
#
loop_
_entity.id
_entity.type
_entity.pdbx_description
1 polymer ?
#
loop_
_entity_poly.entity_id
_entity_poly.type
_entity_poly.pdbx_seq_one_letter_code
_entity_poly.pdbx_strand_id
1 'polypeptide(L)'
;MLTVAAVLLAAGLALGSPDAALLSLIPLFAYSLNAWMEPPKIAVFKRRVGSQVEIIIESDRKPGIIYIYEAAPINAPVRPLRRRVFKPPFRRILKIQYYMAEKSQPLPLVAESYNPAFTKRRTAVYTEEPRLDASPEPRGPGVEEFLEVRPYQPGDPVKLINWKAFAKTGELYVNTRIGPETRSAVVVVDARRLRSLVIAEAVRAAEILSEKGYDVVYYVLGHGLAPSLPRSFTPSCEGSPPCGDVTVYVGSLADVCLILKCKPAYYIDVAGVNSLVAVKRLKLYRELRAAGAEVLRGAEELRRAV
;
A
#
# COMPACT_ATOMS: atom_id res chain seq x y z
N MET A 1 -18.98 37.55 -27.90
CA MET A 1 -17.73 37.80 -28.66
C MET A 1 -17.80 37.18 -30.06
N LEU A 2 -17.82 35.85 -30.23
CA LEU A 2 -17.91 35.21 -31.56
C LEU A 2 -19.18 35.54 -32.34
N THR A 3 -20.33 35.53 -31.68
CA THR A 3 -21.62 35.90 -32.29
C THR A 3 -21.60 37.34 -32.78
N VAL A 4 -21.02 38.26 -32.00
CA VAL A 4 -20.86 39.67 -32.37
C VAL A 4 -19.90 39.83 -33.56
N ALA A 5 -18.76 39.13 -33.55
CA ALA A 5 -17.81 39.16 -34.67
C ALA A 5 -18.41 38.58 -35.96
N ALA A 6 -19.16 37.48 -35.88
CA ALA A 6 -19.84 36.89 -37.03
C ALA A 6 -20.95 37.79 -37.59
N VAL A 7 -21.72 38.46 -36.72
CA VAL A 7 -22.73 39.43 -37.12
C VAL A 7 -22.10 40.66 -37.77
N LEU A 8 -20.99 41.17 -37.23
CA LEU A 8 -20.26 42.30 -37.82
C LEU A 8 -19.60 41.93 -39.16
N LEU A 9 -19.13 40.70 -39.31
CA LEU A 9 -18.60 40.20 -40.59
C LEU A 9 -19.72 40.11 -41.65
N ALA A 10 -20.88 39.56 -41.29
CA ALA A 10 -22.04 39.48 -42.18
C ALA A 10 -22.56 40.88 -42.56
N ALA A 11 -22.63 41.81 -41.60
CA ALA A 11 -23.04 43.19 -41.83
C ALA A 11 -22.02 43.96 -42.69
N GLY A 12 -20.73 43.80 -42.45
CA GLY A 12 -19.67 44.43 -43.25
C GLY A 12 -19.67 43.96 -44.71
N LEU A 13 -19.90 42.66 -44.93
CA LEU A 13 -20.06 42.09 -46.28
C LEU A 13 -21.34 42.60 -46.97
N ALA A 14 -22.46 42.65 -46.25
CA ALA A 14 -23.73 43.14 -46.79
C ALA A 14 -23.70 44.65 -47.14
N LEU A 15 -22.94 45.43 -46.38
CA LEU A 15 -22.78 46.88 -46.58
C LEU A 15 -21.62 47.24 -47.52
N GLY A 16 -20.92 46.25 -48.08
CA GLY A 16 -19.79 46.49 -48.98
C GLY A 16 -18.60 47.20 -48.31
N SER A 17 -18.46 47.10 -46.99
CA SER A 17 -17.37 47.72 -46.22
C SER A 17 -16.27 46.70 -45.95
N PRO A 18 -15.19 46.67 -46.77
CA PRO A 18 -14.12 45.69 -46.62
C PRO A 18 -13.37 45.84 -45.29
N ASP A 19 -13.24 47.07 -44.78
CA ASP A 19 -12.53 47.35 -43.53
C ASP A 19 -13.24 46.77 -42.31
N ALA A 20 -14.58 46.88 -42.26
CA ALA A 20 -15.39 46.29 -41.19
C ALA A 20 -15.37 44.76 -41.23
N ALA A 21 -15.39 44.18 -42.44
CA ALA A 21 -15.22 42.74 -42.64
C ALA A 21 -13.81 42.27 -42.22
N LEU A 22 -12.76 43.04 -42.53
CA LEU A 22 -11.39 42.71 -42.17
C LEU A 22 -11.15 42.75 -40.65
N LEU A 23 -11.67 43.78 -39.96
CA LEU A 23 -11.52 43.93 -38.51
C LEU A 23 -12.26 42.83 -37.73
N SER A 24 -13.36 42.31 -38.27
CA SER A 24 -14.11 41.19 -37.65
C SER A 24 -13.45 39.83 -37.87
N LEU A 25 -12.54 39.69 -38.83
CA LEU A 25 -11.72 38.47 -38.99
C LEU A 25 -10.70 38.29 -37.85
N ILE A 26 -10.20 39.37 -37.25
CA ILE A 26 -9.19 39.31 -36.18
C ILE A 26 -9.67 38.46 -34.97
N PRO A 27 -10.84 38.72 -34.35
CA PRO A 27 -11.32 37.91 -33.23
C PRO A 27 -11.72 36.48 -33.65
N LEU A 28 -12.19 36.28 -34.89
CA LEU A 28 -12.51 34.96 -35.42
C LEU A 28 -11.24 34.11 -35.62
N PHE A 29 -10.20 34.70 -36.19
CA PHE A 29 -8.89 34.09 -36.37
C PHE A 29 -8.22 33.80 -35.03
N ALA A 30 -8.28 34.74 -34.08
CA ALA A 30 -7.78 34.52 -32.73
C ALA A 30 -8.53 33.37 -32.04
N TYR A 31 -9.85 33.26 -32.22
CA TYR A 31 -10.61 32.14 -31.68
C TYR A 31 -10.25 30.81 -32.36
N SER A 32 -10.16 30.76 -33.69
CA SER A 32 -9.81 29.53 -34.41
C SER A 32 -8.43 29.02 -34.01
N LEU A 33 -7.46 29.92 -33.84
CA LEU A 33 -6.12 29.57 -33.37
C LEU A 33 -6.17 29.01 -31.94
N ASN A 34 -6.94 29.64 -31.05
CA ASN A 34 -7.14 29.15 -29.68
C ASN A 34 -7.91 27.81 -29.60
N ALA A 35 -8.87 27.58 -30.50
CA ALA A 35 -9.66 26.36 -30.59
C ALA A 35 -8.87 25.19 -31.17
N TRP A 36 -7.94 25.46 -32.08
CA TRP A 36 -7.08 24.45 -32.68
C TRP A 36 -6.02 23.93 -31.69
N MET A 37 -5.53 24.79 -30.80
CA MET A 37 -4.55 24.41 -29.77
C MET A 37 -5.02 23.23 -28.92
N GLU A 38 -4.11 22.28 -28.69
CA GLU A 38 -4.35 21.22 -27.73
C GLU A 38 -4.28 21.76 -26.29
N PRO A 39 -5.13 21.24 -25.39
CA PRO A 39 -5.03 21.56 -23.97
C PRO A 39 -3.67 21.09 -23.44
N PRO A 40 -3.12 21.79 -22.43
CA PRO A 40 -1.83 21.45 -21.88
C PRO A 40 -1.85 20.04 -21.29
N LYS A 41 -0.80 19.26 -21.55
CA LYS A 41 -0.59 18.00 -20.86
C LYS A 41 -0.31 18.30 -19.39
N ILE A 42 -1.06 17.67 -18.50
CA ILE A 42 -0.97 17.90 -17.05
C ILE A 42 -0.69 16.58 -16.33
N ALA A 43 0.17 16.64 -15.33
CA ALA A 43 0.36 15.63 -14.30
C ALA A 43 0.13 16.29 -12.94
N VAL A 44 -0.58 15.59 -12.05
CA VAL A 44 -1.00 16.12 -10.77
C VAL A 44 -0.37 15.30 -9.67
N PHE A 45 0.28 15.98 -8.75
CA PHE A 45 0.89 15.39 -7.57
C PHE A 45 0.35 16.09 -6.33
N LYS A 46 0.20 15.32 -5.26
CA LYS A 46 -0.18 15.83 -3.95
C LYS A 46 1.00 15.64 -3.02
N ARG A 47 1.44 16.71 -2.36
CA ARG A 47 2.52 16.69 -1.36
C ARG A 47 2.01 17.29 -0.06
N ARG A 48 2.08 16.54 1.04
CA ARG A 48 1.78 17.08 2.38
C ARG A 48 3.00 17.86 2.89
N VAL A 49 2.77 19.09 3.33
CA VAL A 49 3.79 19.96 3.93
C VAL A 49 3.21 20.46 5.27
N GLY A 50 3.52 19.74 6.35
CA GLY A 50 2.95 20.00 7.67
C GLY A 50 1.43 19.81 7.70
N SER A 51 0.70 20.85 8.11
CA SER A 51 -0.77 20.91 8.15
C SER A 51 -1.42 21.27 6.81
N GLN A 52 -0.62 21.59 5.78
CA GLN A 52 -1.11 21.97 4.46
C GLN A 52 -0.87 20.87 3.43
N VAL A 53 -1.69 20.88 2.38
CA VAL A 53 -1.43 20.10 1.18
C VAL A 53 -1.07 21.03 0.04
N GLU A 54 0.08 20.75 -0.55
CA GLU A 54 0.56 21.36 -1.78
C GLU A 54 0.19 20.46 -2.95
N ILE A 55 -0.65 20.96 -3.86
CA ILE A 55 -0.90 20.36 -5.16
C ILE A 55 0.16 20.90 -6.11
N ILE A 56 0.93 20.00 -6.68
CA ILE A 56 1.91 20.31 -7.71
C ILE A 56 1.34 19.84 -9.03
N ILE A 57 1.09 20.78 -9.94
CA ILE A 57 0.65 20.49 -11.29
C ILE A 57 1.82 20.73 -12.23
N GLU A 58 2.34 19.65 -12.77
CA GLU A 58 3.32 19.70 -13.84
C GLU A 58 2.61 19.76 -15.18
N SER A 59 3.06 20.67 -16.03
CA SER A 59 2.42 20.96 -17.30
C SER A 59 3.46 21.28 -18.37
N ASP A 60 3.13 20.98 -19.62
CA ASP A 60 3.93 21.41 -20.78
C ASP A 60 3.96 22.95 -20.94
N ARG A 61 4.56 23.48 -22.01
CA ARG A 61 4.62 24.94 -22.27
C ARG A 61 3.36 25.51 -22.92
N LYS A 62 2.27 24.76 -23.07
CA LYS A 62 1.06 25.24 -23.75
C LYS A 62 0.20 26.09 -22.80
N PRO A 63 -0.41 27.20 -23.24
CA PRO A 63 -1.33 27.96 -22.40
C PRO A 63 -2.65 27.20 -22.23
N GLY A 64 -3.33 27.40 -21.11
CA GLY A 64 -4.63 26.78 -20.90
C GLY A 64 -5.27 27.17 -19.57
N ILE A 65 -6.45 26.62 -19.32
CA ILE A 65 -7.22 26.85 -18.10
C ILE A 65 -7.34 25.52 -17.38
N ILE A 66 -6.95 25.48 -16.11
CA ILE A 66 -6.98 24.27 -15.30
C ILE A 66 -8.04 24.42 -14.22
N TYR A 67 -8.95 23.47 -14.14
CA TYR A 67 -9.88 23.30 -13.03
C TYR A 67 -9.36 22.23 -12.11
N ILE A 68 -9.41 22.49 -10.81
CA ILE A 68 -8.95 21.57 -9.77
C ILE A 68 -10.08 21.41 -8.77
N TYR A 69 -10.46 20.18 -8.48
CA TYR A 69 -11.50 19.86 -7.51
C TYR A 69 -11.31 18.46 -6.95
N GLU A 70 -11.76 18.24 -5.72
CA GLU A 70 -11.90 16.89 -5.14
C GLU A 70 -13.20 16.28 -5.68
N ALA A 71 -13.15 15.05 -6.18
CA ALA A 71 -14.35 14.40 -6.68
C ALA A 71 -15.30 14.10 -5.51
N ALA A 72 -16.47 14.71 -5.52
CA ALA A 72 -17.52 14.40 -4.55
C ALA A 72 -18.24 13.10 -4.96
N PRO A 73 -18.71 12.27 -4.00
CA PRO A 73 -19.53 11.12 -4.31
C PRO A 73 -20.83 11.55 -5.03
N ILE A 74 -21.39 10.66 -5.84
CA ILE A 74 -22.57 10.93 -6.69
C ILE A 74 -23.75 11.50 -5.89
N ASN A 75 -23.88 11.07 -4.63
CA ASN A 75 -24.95 11.46 -3.72
C ASN A 75 -24.61 12.66 -2.83
N ALA A 76 -23.51 13.37 -3.09
CA ALA A 76 -23.13 14.52 -2.29
C ALA A 76 -24.16 15.65 -2.45
N PRO A 77 -24.69 16.21 -1.34
CA PRO A 77 -25.69 17.29 -1.38
C PRO A 77 -25.12 18.61 -1.91
N VAL A 78 -23.79 18.75 -1.94
CA VAL A 78 -23.09 19.98 -2.31
C VAL A 78 -22.09 19.70 -3.44
N ARG A 79 -22.10 20.55 -4.48
CA ARG A 79 -21.13 20.47 -5.58
C ARG A 79 -19.71 20.71 -5.05
N PRO A 80 -18.70 19.99 -5.54
CA PRO A 80 -17.33 20.18 -5.08
C PRO A 80 -16.84 21.58 -5.46
N LEU A 81 -16.04 22.18 -4.57
CA LEU A 81 -15.41 23.48 -4.81
C LEU A 81 -14.43 23.36 -5.98
N ARG A 82 -14.77 23.98 -7.12
CA ARG A 82 -13.92 24.01 -8.31
C ARG A 82 -13.06 25.25 -8.32
N ARG A 83 -11.74 25.09 -8.21
CA ARG A 83 -10.79 26.20 -8.37
C ARG A 83 -10.35 26.29 -9.82
N ARG A 84 -10.36 27.51 -10.37
CA ARG A 84 -9.92 27.80 -11.74
C ARG A 84 -8.58 28.54 -11.70
N VAL A 85 -7.60 28.02 -12.42
CA VAL A 85 -6.26 28.61 -12.51
C VAL A 85 -5.88 28.77 -13.98
N PHE A 86 -5.44 29.96 -14.37
CA PHE A 86 -4.86 30.18 -15.67
C PHE A 86 -3.42 29.68 -15.70
N LYS A 87 -3.09 28.84 -16.68
CA LYS A 87 -1.76 28.29 -16.88
C LYS A 87 -1.05 29.09 -17.98
N PRO A 88 -0.03 29.91 -17.64
CA PRO A 88 0.72 30.65 -18.64
C PRO A 88 1.68 29.74 -19.43
N PRO A 89 2.09 30.13 -20.64
CA PRO A 89 2.92 29.27 -21.50
C PRO A 89 4.32 28.98 -20.92
N PHE A 90 4.87 29.90 -20.11
CA PHE A 90 6.25 29.78 -19.63
C PHE A 90 6.41 28.98 -18.32
N ARG A 91 5.32 28.78 -17.54
CA ARG A 91 5.39 28.03 -16.27
C ARG A 91 5.08 26.56 -16.51
N ARG A 92 6.07 25.70 -16.27
CA ARG A 92 5.92 24.24 -16.33
C ARG A 92 5.39 23.63 -15.03
N ILE A 93 5.53 24.33 -13.92
CA ILE A 93 5.13 23.85 -12.60
C ILE A 93 4.23 24.91 -11.98
N LEU A 94 3.03 24.51 -11.59
CA LEU A 94 2.10 25.31 -10.81
C LEU A 94 1.95 24.67 -9.43
N LYS A 95 2.29 25.42 -8.39
CA LYS A 95 2.12 24.98 -7.00
C LYS A 95 0.93 25.71 -6.40
N ILE A 96 0.00 24.96 -5.85
CA ILE A 96 -1.21 25.50 -5.21
C ILE A 96 -1.30 24.89 -3.83
N GLN A 97 -1.24 25.75 -2.81
CA GLN A 97 -1.36 25.34 -1.42
C GLN A 97 -2.81 25.52 -0.95
N TYR A 98 -3.33 24.53 -0.23
CA TYR A 98 -4.63 24.64 0.42
C TYR A 98 -4.66 23.92 1.76
N TYR A 99 -5.50 24.43 2.66
CA TYR A 99 -5.78 23.81 3.96
C TYR A 99 -6.76 22.65 3.75
N MET A 100 -6.40 21.46 4.21
CA MET A 100 -7.29 20.31 4.18
C MET A 100 -8.16 20.35 5.44
N ALA A 101 -9.47 20.21 5.28
CA ALA A 101 -10.31 19.75 6.38
C ALA A 101 -10.01 18.25 6.57
N GLU A 102 -9.64 17.86 7.78
CA GLU A 102 -9.36 16.48 8.13
C GLU A 102 -10.59 15.60 7.81
N LYS A 103 -10.48 14.81 6.74
CA LYS A 103 -11.53 13.88 6.30
C LYS A 103 -11.00 12.46 6.39
N SER A 104 -11.82 11.57 6.93
CA SER A 104 -11.50 10.17 7.18
C SER A 104 -11.26 9.33 5.92
N GLN A 105 -11.59 9.85 4.73
CA GLN A 105 -11.35 9.17 3.44
C GLN A 105 -10.77 10.16 2.42
N PRO A 106 -9.61 9.88 1.80
CA PRO A 106 -9.05 10.73 0.76
C PRO A 106 -9.88 10.60 -0.53
N LEU A 107 -10.63 11.65 -0.88
CA LEU A 107 -11.32 11.73 -2.17
C LEU A 107 -10.29 11.95 -3.29
N PRO A 108 -10.51 11.38 -4.50
CA PRO A 108 -9.58 11.55 -5.59
C PRO A 108 -9.56 13.01 -6.06
N LEU A 109 -8.36 13.52 -6.29
CA LEU A 109 -8.14 14.86 -6.77
C LEU A 109 -8.20 14.86 -8.30
N VAL A 110 -9.07 15.68 -8.87
CA VAL A 110 -9.25 15.78 -10.31
C VAL A 110 -8.75 17.14 -10.79
N ALA A 111 -7.88 17.12 -11.80
CA ALA A 111 -7.53 18.30 -12.57
C ALA A 111 -7.99 18.15 -14.02
N GLU A 112 -8.72 19.14 -14.51
CA GLU A 112 -9.15 19.23 -15.91
C GLU A 112 -8.42 20.39 -16.56
N SER A 113 -7.68 20.13 -17.64
CA SER A 113 -7.10 21.18 -18.47
C SER A 113 -7.94 21.41 -19.72
N TYR A 114 -8.15 22.68 -20.02
CA TYR A 114 -8.84 23.17 -21.20
C TYR A 114 -7.88 24.02 -22.03
N ASN A 115 -8.07 24.00 -23.35
CA ASN A 115 -7.47 25.02 -24.21
C ASN A 115 -8.11 26.40 -23.93
N PRO A 116 -7.49 27.51 -24.36
CA PRO A 116 -8.02 28.86 -24.08
C PRO A 116 -9.44 29.11 -24.61
N ALA A 117 -9.87 28.38 -25.65
CA ALA A 117 -11.20 28.45 -26.22
C ALA A 117 -12.23 27.48 -25.61
N PHE A 118 -11.84 26.66 -24.61
CA PHE A 118 -12.67 25.64 -23.95
C PHE A 118 -13.28 24.58 -24.89
N THR A 119 -12.74 24.41 -26.10
CA THR A 119 -13.25 23.43 -27.07
C THR A 119 -12.68 22.03 -26.84
N LYS A 120 -11.51 21.92 -26.22
CA LYS A 120 -10.81 20.66 -25.97
C LYS A 120 -10.45 20.54 -24.50
N ARG A 121 -10.61 19.33 -23.95
CA ARG A 121 -10.36 19.01 -22.55
C ARG A 121 -9.42 17.81 -22.41
N ARG A 122 -8.54 17.85 -21.42
CA ARG A 122 -7.82 16.70 -20.87
C ARG A 122 -8.09 16.61 -19.37
N THR A 123 -8.09 15.40 -18.83
CA THR A 123 -8.32 15.15 -17.41
C THR A 123 -7.16 14.34 -16.85
N ALA A 124 -6.64 14.77 -15.71
CA ALA A 124 -5.70 14.02 -14.90
C ALA A 124 -6.36 13.77 -13.55
N VAL A 125 -6.39 12.51 -13.15
CA VAL A 125 -6.92 12.08 -11.85
C VAL A 125 -5.74 11.61 -11.02
N TYR A 126 -5.58 12.24 -9.87
CA TYR A 126 -4.70 11.76 -8.82
C TYR A 126 -5.55 11.03 -7.79
N THR A 127 -5.44 9.71 -7.80
CA THR A 127 -5.91 8.88 -6.70
C THR A 127 -4.73 8.76 -5.75
N GLU A 128 -4.90 9.27 -4.53
CA GLU A 128 -3.98 8.92 -3.46
C GLU A 128 -4.12 7.42 -3.28
N GLU A 129 -3.08 6.65 -3.62
CA GLU A 129 -3.01 5.27 -3.18
C GLU A 129 -3.27 5.31 -1.67
N PRO A 130 -4.18 4.48 -1.13
CA PRO A 130 -4.28 4.35 0.30
C PRO A 130 -2.85 4.07 0.74
N ARG A 131 -2.22 5.02 1.43
CA ARG A 131 -1.26 4.60 2.42
C ARG A 131 -2.11 3.68 3.26
N LEU A 132 -1.88 2.37 3.13
CA LEU A 132 -2.10 1.45 4.23
C LEU A 132 -1.64 2.27 5.42
N ASP A 133 -2.60 2.70 6.25
CA ASP A 133 -2.33 3.50 7.43
C ASP A 133 -1.03 2.98 7.94
N ALA A 134 -0.01 3.85 8.03
CA ALA A 134 1.32 3.42 8.43
C ALA A 134 1.08 2.55 9.66
N SER A 135 1.11 1.23 9.44
CA SER A 135 0.98 0.27 10.52
C SER A 135 2.06 0.77 11.44
N PRO A 136 1.70 1.17 12.68
CA PRO A 136 2.55 1.98 13.53
C PRO A 136 3.94 1.45 13.32
N GLU A 137 4.85 2.29 12.76
CA GLU A 137 6.14 1.84 12.19
C GLU A 137 6.56 0.60 12.94
N PRO A 138 6.75 -0.58 12.30
CA PRO A 138 7.02 -1.80 13.05
C PRO A 138 8.10 -1.44 14.03
N ARG A 139 7.71 -1.33 15.33
CA ARG A 139 8.63 -0.87 16.36
C ARG A 139 9.77 -1.84 16.19
N GLY A 140 10.94 -1.32 15.79
CA GLY A 140 12.03 -2.19 15.37
C GLY A 140 12.15 -3.35 16.37
N PRO A 141 12.38 -4.59 15.90
CA PRO A 141 12.29 -5.77 16.75
C PRO A 141 13.03 -5.53 18.07
N GLY A 142 12.28 -5.53 19.18
CA GLY A 142 12.84 -5.32 20.51
C GLY A 142 13.10 -3.88 20.96
N VAL A 143 12.24 -2.89 20.65
CA VAL A 143 12.17 -1.68 21.50
C VAL A 143 11.57 -2.08 22.84
N GLU A 144 12.39 -2.71 23.68
CA GLU A 144 12.11 -2.92 25.09
C GLU A 144 12.15 -1.54 25.74
N GLU A 145 11.03 -1.07 26.28
CA GLU A 145 10.99 0.20 26.99
C GLU A 145 11.82 0.05 28.26
N PHE A 146 12.79 0.95 28.45
CA PHE A 146 13.61 0.99 29.65
C PHE A 146 12.69 1.26 30.84
N LEU A 147 12.64 0.33 31.80
CA LEU A 147 11.78 0.45 32.98
C LEU A 147 12.54 1.11 34.11
N GLU A 148 13.63 0.49 34.55
CA GLU A 148 14.41 0.93 35.71
C GLU A 148 15.84 0.37 35.71
N VAL A 149 16.72 1.01 36.49
CA VAL A 149 18.03 0.46 36.85
C VAL A 149 17.92 -0.12 38.26
N ARG A 150 18.17 -1.42 38.44
CA ARG A 150 18.15 -2.07 39.77
C ARG A 150 19.48 -2.76 40.09
N PRO A 151 19.79 -3.04 41.38
CA PRO A 151 20.95 -3.82 41.75
C PRO A 151 20.91 -5.22 41.12
N TYR A 152 22.08 -5.68 40.68
CA TYR A 152 22.28 -7.03 40.12
C TYR A 152 21.94 -8.09 41.16
N GLN A 153 21.16 -9.09 40.76
CA GLN A 153 20.92 -10.29 41.56
C GLN A 153 21.58 -11.51 40.92
N PRO A 154 22.06 -12.49 41.71
CA PRO A 154 22.57 -13.75 41.18
C PRO A 154 21.52 -14.45 40.31
N GLY A 155 21.80 -14.58 39.01
CA GLY A 155 20.89 -15.14 38.01
C GLY A 155 20.54 -14.16 36.88
N ASP A 156 20.82 -12.88 37.05
CA ASP A 156 20.60 -11.88 36.00
C ASP A 156 21.58 -12.09 34.82
N PRO A 157 21.12 -11.96 33.57
CA PRO A 157 21.97 -12.17 32.41
C PRO A 157 22.98 -11.02 32.25
N VAL A 158 24.26 -11.37 32.08
CA VAL A 158 25.41 -10.45 31.96
C VAL A 158 25.21 -9.37 30.89
N LYS A 159 24.50 -9.68 29.81
CA LYS A 159 24.16 -8.75 28.72
C LYS A 159 23.33 -7.54 29.16
N LEU A 160 22.65 -7.61 30.31
CA LEU A 160 21.83 -6.53 30.84
C LEU A 160 22.57 -5.63 31.85
N ILE A 161 23.85 -5.93 32.15
CA ILE A 161 24.66 -5.14 33.10
C ILE A 161 24.88 -3.72 32.55
N ASN A 162 24.55 -2.74 33.39
CA ASN A 162 24.80 -1.35 33.11
C ASN A 162 26.24 -0.98 33.49
N TRP A 163 27.18 -1.21 32.55
CA TRP A 163 28.60 -0.89 32.74
C TRP A 163 28.87 0.58 33.07
N LYS A 164 27.99 1.49 32.63
CA LYS A 164 28.09 2.92 32.92
C LYS A 164 27.75 3.23 34.39
N ALA A 165 26.81 2.51 34.98
CA ALA A 165 26.52 2.60 36.41
C ALA A 165 27.68 1.99 37.21
N PHE A 166 28.16 0.80 36.83
CA PHE A 166 29.29 0.13 37.48
C PHE A 166 30.56 1.00 37.52
N ALA A 167 30.90 1.65 36.42
CA ALA A 167 32.06 2.54 36.37
C ALA A 167 31.97 3.76 37.31
N LYS A 168 30.76 4.14 37.74
CA LYS A 168 30.53 5.29 38.63
C LYS A 168 30.41 4.89 40.10
N THR A 169 29.76 3.75 40.39
CA THR A 169 29.42 3.35 41.75
C THR A 169 30.28 2.19 42.27
N GLY A 170 30.94 1.44 41.38
CA GLY A 170 31.65 0.19 41.73
C GLY A 170 30.73 -0.99 42.03
N GLU A 171 29.41 -0.79 41.97
CA GLU A 171 28.39 -1.80 42.22
C GLU A 171 27.72 -2.24 40.92
N LEU A 172 27.33 -3.52 40.83
CA LEU A 172 26.69 -4.06 39.63
C LEU A 172 25.19 -3.70 39.62
N TYR A 173 24.78 -3.02 38.56
CA TYR A 173 23.38 -2.71 38.27
C TYR A 173 22.98 -3.32 36.92
N VAL A 174 21.70 -3.66 36.78
CA VAL A 174 21.10 -4.17 35.54
C VAL A 174 19.98 -3.25 35.06
N ASN A 175 19.89 -3.09 33.74
CA ASN A 175 18.79 -2.37 33.12
C ASN A 175 17.61 -3.33 32.93
N THR A 176 16.52 -3.14 33.67
CA THR A 176 15.27 -3.84 33.43
C THR A 176 14.57 -3.18 32.26
N ARG A 177 14.19 -3.97 31.26
CA ARG A 177 13.44 -3.48 30.10
C ARG A 177 12.18 -4.33 29.93
N ILE A 178 11.06 -3.69 29.62
CA ILE A 178 9.79 -4.35 29.33
C ILE A 178 9.42 -3.98 27.90
N GLY A 179 9.44 -4.95 27.00
CA GLY A 179 8.83 -4.83 25.68
C GLY A 179 7.64 -5.78 25.57
N PRO A 180 6.67 -5.54 24.68
CA PRO A 180 5.84 -6.63 24.21
C PRO A 180 6.80 -7.67 23.59
N GLU A 181 6.86 -8.89 24.14
CA GLU A 181 7.48 -10.00 23.41
C GLU A 181 6.73 -10.13 22.09
N THR A 182 7.30 -9.64 20.99
CA THR A 182 6.78 -9.94 19.65
C THR A 182 7.01 -11.42 19.44
N ARG A 183 5.94 -12.20 19.66
CA ARG A 183 5.96 -13.64 19.42
C ARG A 183 6.23 -13.87 17.95
N SER A 184 7.21 -14.69 17.63
CA SER A 184 7.61 -14.98 16.26
C SER A 184 6.80 -16.16 15.70
N ALA A 185 6.32 -16.05 14.47
CA ALA A 185 5.71 -17.15 13.77
C ALA A 185 6.33 -17.37 12.39
N VAL A 186 6.58 -18.63 12.04
CA VAL A 186 7.15 -19.03 10.75
C VAL A 186 6.11 -19.83 9.98
N VAL A 187 5.69 -19.32 8.82
CA VAL A 187 4.78 -20.01 7.90
C VAL A 187 5.59 -20.65 6.77
N VAL A 188 5.75 -21.97 6.84
CA VAL A 188 6.45 -22.78 5.85
C VAL A 188 5.49 -23.12 4.71
N VAL A 189 5.85 -22.79 3.48
CA VAL A 189 4.97 -22.90 2.31
C VAL A 189 5.51 -23.92 1.33
N ASP A 190 4.78 -25.04 1.20
CA ASP A 190 5.05 -26.09 0.22
C ASP A 190 4.08 -26.02 -0.97
N ALA A 191 4.46 -25.21 -1.96
CA ALA A 191 3.66 -24.97 -3.15
C ALA A 191 3.96 -25.93 -4.32
N ARG A 192 4.61 -27.09 -4.09
CA ARG A 192 4.90 -28.09 -5.15
C ARG A 192 3.62 -28.67 -5.75
N ARG A 193 2.56 -28.77 -4.95
CA ARG A 193 1.22 -29.21 -5.37
C ARG A 193 0.19 -28.17 -4.97
N LEU A 194 -0.88 -28.05 -5.75
CA LEU A 194 -2.03 -27.17 -5.44
C LEU A 194 -1.60 -25.73 -5.14
N ARG A 195 -0.61 -25.21 -5.86
CA ARG A 195 0.07 -23.91 -5.62
C ARG A 195 -0.89 -22.78 -5.24
N SER A 196 -1.94 -22.56 -6.02
CA SER A 196 -2.91 -21.49 -5.76
C SER A 196 -3.65 -21.64 -4.43
N LEU A 197 -4.01 -22.87 -4.06
CA LEU A 197 -4.68 -23.17 -2.78
C LEU A 197 -3.71 -23.06 -1.61
N VAL A 198 -2.49 -23.58 -1.75
CA VAL A 198 -1.45 -23.46 -0.73
C VAL A 198 -1.12 -22.01 -0.43
N ILE A 199 -0.96 -21.18 -1.47
CA ILE A 199 -0.71 -19.75 -1.31
C ILE A 199 -1.88 -19.08 -0.58
N ALA A 200 -3.12 -19.35 -0.98
CA ALA A 200 -4.29 -18.77 -0.33
C ALA A 200 -4.40 -19.17 1.16
N GLU A 201 -4.16 -20.44 1.49
CA GLU A 201 -4.18 -20.91 2.88
C GLU A 201 -2.98 -20.39 3.69
N ALA A 202 -1.81 -20.22 3.09
CA ALA A 202 -0.64 -19.65 3.76
C ALA A 202 -0.85 -18.18 4.11
N VAL A 203 -1.46 -17.41 3.21
CA VAL A 203 -1.86 -16.02 3.50
C VAL A 203 -2.88 -15.98 4.64
N ARG A 204 -3.92 -16.82 4.59
CA ARG A 204 -4.91 -16.92 5.68
C ARG A 204 -4.28 -17.29 7.02
N ALA A 205 -3.38 -18.27 7.04
CA ALA A 205 -2.68 -18.66 8.26
C ALA A 205 -1.84 -17.52 8.83
N ALA A 206 -1.15 -16.77 7.97
CA ALA A 206 -0.38 -15.60 8.38
C ALA A 206 -1.28 -14.49 8.95
N GLU A 207 -2.42 -14.19 8.31
CA GLU A 207 -3.39 -13.22 8.82
C GLU A 207 -3.87 -13.60 10.24
N ILE A 208 -4.23 -14.87 10.46
CA ILE A 208 -4.67 -15.38 11.77
C ILE A 208 -3.57 -15.24 12.83
N LEU A 209 -2.32 -15.52 12.47
CA LEU A 209 -1.18 -15.39 13.38
C LEU A 209 -0.91 -13.91 13.70
N SER A 210 -0.96 -13.03 12.71
CA SER A 210 -0.82 -11.59 12.91
C SER A 210 -1.94 -11.01 13.78
N GLU A 211 -3.19 -11.45 13.59
CA GLU A 211 -4.33 -11.10 14.47
C GLU A 211 -4.07 -11.48 15.94
N LYS A 212 -3.34 -12.58 16.18
CA LYS A 212 -2.95 -13.05 17.52
C LYS A 212 -1.69 -12.36 18.07
N GLY A 213 -1.14 -11.38 17.35
CA GLY A 213 0.04 -10.61 17.78
C GLY A 213 1.38 -11.27 17.47
N TYR A 214 1.42 -12.22 16.52
CA TYR A 214 2.68 -12.78 16.06
C TYR A 214 3.30 -11.94 14.92
N ASP A 215 4.63 -11.79 14.95
CA ASP A 215 5.42 -11.34 13.81
C ASP A 215 5.65 -12.52 12.86
N VAL A 216 5.08 -12.44 11.66
CA VAL A 216 4.98 -13.58 10.74
C VAL A 216 6.00 -13.46 9.62
N VAL A 217 6.81 -14.50 9.44
CA VAL A 217 7.75 -14.64 8.33
C VAL A 217 7.43 -15.88 7.51
N TYR A 218 7.52 -15.78 6.19
CA TYR A 218 7.34 -16.94 5.31
C TYR A 218 8.66 -17.66 5.09
N TYR A 219 8.60 -18.99 5.07
CA TYR A 219 9.68 -19.83 4.56
C TYR A 219 9.16 -20.63 3.36
N VAL A 220 9.54 -20.21 2.16
CA VAL A 220 9.07 -20.84 0.93
C VAL A 220 10.05 -21.93 0.51
N LEU A 221 9.58 -23.17 0.41
CA LEU A 221 10.47 -24.29 0.07
C LEU A 221 11.07 -24.11 -1.33
N GLY A 222 12.40 -24.22 -1.43
CA GLY A 222 13.17 -23.91 -2.63
C GLY A 222 13.47 -22.42 -2.88
N HIS A 223 13.01 -21.51 -2.01
CA HIS A 223 13.32 -20.08 -2.08
C HIS A 223 13.96 -19.54 -0.80
N GLY A 224 13.58 -20.07 0.38
CA GLY A 224 14.08 -19.65 1.68
C GLY A 224 13.16 -18.66 2.39
N LEU A 225 13.74 -17.88 3.31
CA LEU A 225 13.02 -16.89 4.10
C LEU A 225 12.60 -15.70 3.22
N ALA A 226 11.34 -15.30 3.36
CA ALA A 226 10.80 -14.14 2.67
C ALA A 226 9.84 -13.36 3.60
N PRO A 227 9.92 -12.01 3.62
CA PRO A 227 8.98 -11.19 4.37
C PRO A 227 7.57 -11.21 3.77
N SER A 228 7.44 -11.60 2.50
CA SER A 228 6.16 -11.76 1.80
C SER A 228 6.28 -12.90 0.79
N LEU A 229 5.15 -13.44 0.34
CA LEU A 229 5.16 -14.53 -0.64
C LEU A 229 5.69 -14.05 -2.00
N PRO A 230 6.75 -14.68 -2.54
CA PRO A 230 7.33 -14.31 -3.82
C PRO A 230 6.34 -14.62 -4.95
N ARG A 231 6.23 -13.68 -5.91
CA ARG A 231 5.34 -13.82 -7.08
C ARG A 231 5.71 -15.00 -7.96
N SER A 232 7.00 -15.32 -8.06
CA SER A 232 7.54 -16.42 -8.85
C SER A 232 8.65 -17.13 -8.07
N PHE A 233 8.59 -18.45 -8.03
CA PHE A 233 9.60 -19.31 -7.43
C PHE A 233 9.39 -20.74 -7.92
N THR A 234 10.45 -21.53 -7.88
CA THR A 234 10.45 -22.95 -8.22
C THR A 234 10.44 -23.74 -6.92
N PRO A 235 9.32 -24.40 -6.57
CA PRO A 235 9.24 -25.10 -5.29
C PRO A 235 10.08 -26.38 -5.33
N SER A 236 10.96 -26.56 -4.35
CA SER A 236 11.80 -27.76 -4.17
C SER A 236 11.77 -28.21 -2.71
N CYS A 237 12.11 -29.47 -2.39
CA CYS A 237 12.18 -29.95 -1.00
C CYS A 237 13.47 -29.53 -0.27
N GLU A 238 14.21 -28.57 -0.81
CA GLU A 238 15.47 -28.13 -0.23
C GLU A 238 15.24 -27.06 0.83
N GLY A 239 16.09 -27.09 1.85
CA GLY A 239 16.13 -26.11 2.91
C GLY A 239 15.77 -26.65 4.30
N SER A 240 16.08 -25.84 5.30
CA SER A 240 15.71 -26.08 6.70
C SER A 240 15.02 -24.82 7.22
N PRO A 241 13.70 -24.84 7.44
CA PRO A 241 13.00 -23.69 8.00
C PRO A 241 13.47 -23.43 9.43
N PRO A 242 13.64 -22.15 9.84
CA PRO A 242 13.88 -21.82 11.24
C PRO A 242 12.60 -22.07 12.06
N CYS A 243 12.77 -22.29 13.37
CA CYS A 243 11.66 -22.37 14.30
C CYS A 243 11.31 -20.98 14.83
N GLY A 244 10.03 -20.62 14.78
CA GLY A 244 9.47 -19.53 15.58
C GLY A 244 8.80 -20.08 16.84
N ASP A 245 8.22 -19.18 17.64
CA ASP A 245 7.36 -19.54 18.78
C ASP A 245 6.14 -20.36 18.32
N VAL A 246 5.69 -20.14 17.09
CA VAL A 246 4.76 -21.02 16.39
C VAL A 246 5.28 -21.28 14.97
N THR A 247 5.32 -22.54 14.56
CA THR A 247 5.68 -22.89 13.18
C THR A 247 4.51 -23.58 12.48
N VAL A 248 4.09 -23.06 11.33
CA VAL A 248 2.95 -23.58 10.57
C VAL A 248 3.43 -24.04 9.21
N TYR A 249 3.24 -25.31 8.89
CA TYR A 249 3.50 -25.89 7.58
C TYR A 249 2.22 -25.92 6.75
N VAL A 250 2.22 -25.33 5.56
CA VAL A 250 1.07 -25.28 4.66
C VAL A 250 1.41 -26.01 3.36
N GLY A 251 0.66 -27.06 3.04
CA GLY A 251 0.90 -27.86 1.84
C GLY A 251 -0.22 -28.86 1.57
N SER A 252 -0.06 -29.65 0.50
CA SER A 252 -1.02 -30.72 0.16
C SER A 252 -0.87 -31.97 1.03
N LEU A 253 0.13 -32.05 1.92
CA LEU A 253 0.49 -33.24 2.74
C LEU A 253 0.35 -34.61 2.03
N ALA A 254 0.47 -34.67 0.70
CA ALA A 254 0.53 -35.92 -0.05
C ALA A 254 1.92 -36.54 0.10
N ASP A 255 2.92 -35.67 0.16
CA ASP A 255 4.35 -35.94 0.19
C ASP A 255 5.03 -34.83 1.00
N VAL A 256 5.04 -34.93 2.34
CA VAL A 256 5.66 -33.90 3.18
C VAL A 256 7.17 -33.91 2.97
N CYS A 257 7.76 -32.78 2.55
CA CYS A 257 9.21 -32.70 2.32
C CYS A 257 10.02 -32.92 3.61
N LEU A 258 9.52 -32.38 4.72
CA LEU A 258 10.27 -32.24 5.95
C LEU A 258 9.33 -32.26 7.15
N ILE A 259 9.67 -33.10 8.12
CA ILE A 259 9.04 -33.12 9.43
C ILE A 259 9.72 -32.03 10.26
N LEU A 260 9.02 -30.92 10.46
CA LEU A 260 9.41 -29.84 11.36
C LEU A 260 9.74 -30.41 12.75
N LYS A 261 10.93 -30.09 13.24
CA LYS A 261 11.37 -30.40 14.61
C LYS A 261 11.02 -29.29 15.61
N CYS A 262 10.29 -28.27 15.16
CA CYS A 262 9.86 -27.13 15.95
C CYS A 262 8.68 -27.50 16.84
N LYS A 263 8.57 -26.87 18.01
CA LYS A 263 7.43 -27.04 18.92
C LYS A 263 7.01 -25.69 19.48
N PRO A 264 5.71 -25.33 19.43
CA PRO A 264 4.60 -25.99 18.74
C PRO A 264 4.71 -25.94 17.19
N ALA A 265 4.31 -27.02 16.52
CA ALA A 265 4.23 -27.11 15.06
C ALA A 265 2.84 -27.54 14.58
N TYR A 266 2.31 -26.82 13.60
CA TYR A 266 1.00 -27.08 12.99
C TYR A 266 1.17 -27.43 11.51
N TYR A 267 0.42 -28.38 11.00
CA TYR A 267 0.40 -28.76 9.58
C TYR A 267 -0.99 -28.56 9.03
N ILE A 268 -1.14 -27.68 8.05
CA ILE A 268 -2.38 -27.44 7.33
C ILE A 268 -2.35 -28.26 6.04
N ASP A 269 -3.23 -29.26 5.96
CA ASP A 269 -3.49 -29.98 4.71
C ASP A 269 -4.55 -29.27 3.88
N VAL A 270 -4.13 -28.54 2.84
CA VAL A 270 -5.05 -27.81 1.98
C VAL A 270 -5.99 -28.71 1.17
N ALA A 271 -5.64 -29.99 1.00
CA ALA A 271 -6.51 -30.97 0.36
C ALA A 271 -7.30 -31.82 1.38
N GLY A 272 -7.00 -31.66 2.68
CA GLY A 272 -7.66 -32.33 3.79
C GLY A 272 -9.11 -31.89 4.04
N VAL A 273 -9.55 -30.80 3.40
CA VAL A 273 -10.96 -30.37 3.38
C VAL A 273 -11.85 -31.47 2.77
N ASN A 274 -11.34 -32.22 1.79
CA ASN A 274 -12.05 -33.39 1.26
C ASN A 274 -11.84 -34.60 2.19
N SER A 275 -12.93 -35.08 2.80
CA SER A 275 -12.88 -36.16 3.77
C SER A 275 -12.30 -37.48 3.20
N LEU A 276 -12.52 -37.77 1.91
CA LEU A 276 -11.95 -38.97 1.28
C LEU A 276 -10.43 -38.87 1.14
N VAL A 277 -9.91 -37.67 0.86
CA VAL A 277 -8.47 -37.42 0.79
C VAL A 277 -7.85 -37.52 2.19
N ALA A 278 -8.51 -36.95 3.20
CA ALA A 278 -8.06 -37.04 4.59
C ALA A 278 -7.99 -38.50 5.09
N VAL A 279 -8.97 -39.35 4.75
CA VAL A 279 -8.96 -40.78 5.10
C VAL A 279 -7.77 -41.49 4.47
N LYS A 280 -7.47 -41.22 3.20
CA LYS A 280 -6.30 -41.81 2.52
C LYS A 280 -4.96 -41.41 3.15
N ARG A 281 -4.92 -40.30 3.90
CA ARG A 281 -3.70 -39.74 4.53
C ARG A 281 -3.62 -39.97 6.04
N LEU A 282 -4.53 -40.77 6.61
CA LEU A 282 -4.57 -41.07 8.05
C LEU A 282 -3.25 -41.58 8.62
N LYS A 283 -2.51 -42.40 7.85
CA LYS A 283 -1.20 -42.92 8.28
C LYS A 283 -0.21 -41.78 8.52
N LEU A 284 -0.07 -40.87 7.55
CA LEU A 284 0.82 -39.72 7.65
C LEU A 284 0.40 -38.78 8.80
N TYR A 285 -0.91 -38.54 8.98
CA TYR A 285 -1.38 -37.71 10.09
C TYR A 285 -0.99 -38.28 11.45
N ARG A 286 -1.02 -39.61 11.60
CA ARG A 286 -0.57 -40.28 12.83
C ARG A 286 0.94 -40.11 13.04
N GLU A 287 1.73 -40.20 11.98
CA GLU A 287 3.18 -39.99 12.05
C GLU A 287 3.53 -38.55 12.47
N LEU A 288 2.86 -37.55 11.89
CA LEU A 288 3.03 -36.14 12.26
C LEU A 288 2.61 -35.86 13.71
N ARG A 289 1.49 -36.44 14.16
CA ARG A 289 1.05 -36.33 15.56
C ARG A 289 1.99 -37.02 16.53
N ALA A 290 2.54 -38.17 16.17
CA ALA A 290 3.56 -38.86 16.96
C ALA A 290 4.84 -38.03 17.10
N ALA A 291 5.17 -37.20 16.09
CA ALA A 291 6.28 -36.24 16.16
C ALA A 291 5.97 -35.00 17.03
N GLY A 292 4.77 -34.89 17.61
CA GLY A 292 4.34 -33.77 18.44
C GLY A 292 3.77 -32.59 17.66
N ALA A 293 3.38 -32.79 16.41
CA ALA A 293 2.74 -31.77 15.59
C ALA A 293 1.21 -31.94 15.54
N GLU A 294 0.49 -30.84 15.40
CA GLU A 294 -0.96 -30.87 15.21
C GLU A 294 -1.30 -30.73 13.73
N VAL A 295 -2.23 -31.57 13.25
CA VAL A 295 -2.64 -31.58 11.83
C VAL A 295 -4.03 -31.01 11.69
N LEU A 296 -4.11 -29.91 10.96
CA LEU A 296 -5.28 -29.09 10.68
C LEU A 296 -5.75 -29.29 9.24
N ARG A 297 -7.06 -29.18 8.98
CA ARG A 297 -7.65 -29.35 7.65
C ARG A 297 -7.78 -28.03 6.87
N GLY A 298 -7.48 -26.91 7.51
CA GLY A 298 -7.51 -25.57 6.93
C GLY A 298 -6.99 -24.53 7.91
N ALA A 299 -6.66 -23.34 7.41
CA ALA A 299 -6.13 -22.26 8.23
C ALA A 299 -7.10 -21.81 9.32
N GLU A 300 -8.42 -21.90 9.12
CA GLU A 300 -9.40 -21.50 10.14
C GLU A 300 -9.31 -22.31 11.44
N GLU A 301 -8.89 -23.57 11.38
CA GLU A 301 -8.70 -24.38 12.60
C GLU A 301 -7.53 -23.84 13.45
N LEU A 302 -6.59 -23.11 12.85
CA LEU A 302 -5.46 -22.47 13.54
C LEU A 302 -5.93 -21.43 14.57
N ARG A 303 -7.10 -20.79 14.35
CA ARG A 303 -7.65 -19.81 15.30
C ARG A 303 -7.91 -20.38 16.68
N ARG A 304 -8.23 -21.68 16.76
CA ARG A 304 -8.53 -22.41 18.00
C ARG A 304 -7.31 -23.10 18.59
N ALA A 305 -6.32 -23.40 17.75
CA ALA A 305 -5.14 -24.18 18.13
C ALA A 305 -4.03 -23.31 18.73
N VAL A 306 -3.87 -22.07 18.23
CA VAL A 306 -2.93 -21.05 18.73
C VAL A 306 -3.64 -20.10 19.68
#